data_AF-A0A6G0JGC9-F1
#
_entry.id   AF-A0A6G0JGC9-F1
#
_cell.length_a   1.000
_cell.length_b   1.000
_cell.length_c   1.000
_cell.angle_alpha   90.00
_cell.angle_beta   90.00
_cell.angle_gamma   90.00
#
_symmetry.space_group_name_H-M   'P 1'
#
loop_
_entity.id
_entity.type
_entity.pdbx_description
1 polymer ?
#
loop_
_entity_poly.entity_id
_entity_poly.type
_entity_poly.pdbx_seq_one_letter_code
_entity_poly.pdbx_strand_id
1 'polypeptide(L)'
;MTDAVRLDHFHAYEAPSVRERRLTSAATSTSNEDDLTLELHEDDGMFIVFATPAFYKVSSDGPKSTFEPVSAGGQDDSESGLIIQRRDGQRVRPVLKPDQVTLMVGTGYNRWVATSEQLPAVMHGVRMPAVETTESQRLLRAWFGKMTLLPSYQRMLKQMDFGVHANTTAR
;
A
#
# COMPACT_ATOMS: atom_id res chain seq x y z
N MET A 1 0.78 -29.83 12.61
CA MET A 1 0.04 -28.56 12.57
C MET A 1 0.40 -27.86 11.27
N THR A 2 -0.58 -27.62 10.42
CA THR A 2 -0.43 -26.97 9.11
C THR A 2 -0.68 -25.48 9.28
N ASP A 3 0.32 -24.75 9.78
CA ASP A 3 0.15 -23.32 10.01
C ASP A 3 0.11 -22.58 8.66
N ALA A 4 -0.90 -21.74 8.49
CA ALA A 4 -0.93 -20.80 7.38
C ALA A 4 0.23 -19.80 7.53
N VAL A 5 1.10 -19.75 6.53
CA VAL A 5 2.21 -18.79 6.46
C VAL A 5 1.63 -17.41 6.20
N ARG A 6 1.99 -16.44 7.04
CA ARG A 6 1.48 -15.08 6.97
C ARG A 6 2.65 -14.10 7.04
N LEU A 7 2.66 -13.13 6.14
CA LEU A 7 3.65 -12.07 6.13
C LEU A 7 3.03 -10.80 6.71
N ASP A 8 3.58 -10.33 7.83
CA ASP A 8 3.20 -9.05 8.42
C ASP A 8 3.80 -7.92 7.61
N HIS A 9 2.96 -6.97 7.24
CA HIS A 9 3.38 -5.72 6.64
C HIS A 9 3.13 -4.61 7.64
N PHE A 10 4.22 -4.05 8.15
CA PHE A 10 4.19 -2.82 8.91
C PHE A 10 4.96 -1.76 8.14
N HIS A 11 4.26 -0.70 7.74
CA HIS A 11 4.85 0.38 6.98
C HIS A 11 4.72 1.70 7.74
N ALA A 12 5.86 2.33 7.96
CA ALA A 12 5.97 3.73 8.33
C ALA A 12 6.71 4.44 7.18
N TYR A 13 5.96 5.01 6.24
CA TYR A 13 6.55 5.76 5.13
C TYR A 13 6.57 7.25 5.47
N GLU A 14 7.70 7.89 5.20
CA GLU A 14 7.86 9.34 5.30
C GLU A 14 7.78 9.93 3.88
N ALA A 15 6.94 10.94 3.69
CA ALA A 15 6.92 11.66 2.42
C ALA A 15 8.22 12.46 2.25
N PRO A 16 8.73 12.63 1.02
CA PRO A 16 9.93 13.43 0.77
C PRO A 16 9.81 14.85 1.37
N SER A 17 10.90 15.32 1.94
CA SER A 17 10.97 16.65 2.57
C SER A 17 10.62 17.76 1.58
N VAL A 18 10.22 18.93 2.08
CA VAL A 18 9.92 20.11 1.24
C VAL A 18 11.12 20.47 0.35
N ARG A 19 12.34 20.27 0.84
CA ARG A 19 13.58 20.51 0.08
C ARG A 19 13.75 19.52 -1.06
N GLU A 20 13.51 18.23 -0.84
CA GLU A 20 13.58 17.20 -1.88
C GLU A 20 12.51 17.40 -2.94
N ARG A 21 11.28 17.72 -2.54
CA ARG A 21 10.20 18.07 -3.48
C ARG A 21 10.56 19.30 -4.33
N ARG A 22 11.12 20.36 -3.74
CA ARG A 22 11.55 21.54 -4.52
C ARG A 22 12.66 21.22 -5.50
N LEU A 23 13.59 20.33 -5.14
CA LEU A 23 14.67 19.88 -6.03
C LEU A 23 14.15 19.01 -7.17
N THR A 24 13.16 18.13 -6.93
CA THR A 24 12.56 17.31 -7.98
C THR A 24 11.60 18.09 -8.87
N SER A 25 10.76 18.97 -8.31
CA SER A 25 9.85 19.84 -9.08
C SER A 25 10.57 20.85 -9.97
N ALA A 26 11.78 21.29 -9.60
CA ALA A 26 12.61 22.15 -10.45
C ALA A 26 13.25 21.38 -11.63
N ALA A 27 13.33 20.05 -11.56
CA ALA A 27 13.94 19.20 -12.59
C ALA A 27 12.92 18.62 -13.59
N THR A 28 11.62 18.59 -13.27
CA THR A 28 10.57 18.03 -14.13
C THR A 28 9.38 18.98 -14.22
N SER A 29 9.30 19.75 -15.31
CA SER A 29 8.20 20.66 -15.64
C SER A 29 7.00 19.96 -16.32
N THR A 30 6.84 18.65 -16.12
CA THR A 30 5.67 17.89 -16.56
C THR A 30 4.85 17.56 -15.33
N SER A 31 3.63 18.09 -15.24
CA SER A 31 2.63 17.70 -14.26
C SER A 31 2.34 16.21 -14.42
N ASN A 32 3.05 15.36 -13.69
CA ASN A 32 2.76 13.93 -13.66
C ASN A 32 1.41 13.76 -12.95
N GLU A 33 0.40 13.29 -13.70
CA GLU A 33 -0.85 12.73 -13.16
C GLU A 33 -0.59 11.47 -12.29
N ASP A 34 0.67 11.07 -12.12
CA ASP A 34 1.17 9.91 -11.38
C ASP A 34 2.03 10.30 -10.16
N ASP A 35 1.62 11.30 -9.38
CA ASP A 35 2.25 11.64 -8.09
C ASP A 35 1.88 10.62 -7.00
N LEU A 36 2.09 9.34 -7.31
CA LEU A 36 1.90 8.22 -6.41
C LEU A 36 3.16 8.03 -5.56
N THR A 37 2.99 8.07 -4.24
CA THR A 37 4.06 7.75 -3.29
C THR A 37 4.37 6.27 -3.21
N LEU A 38 3.42 5.42 -3.62
CA LEU A 38 3.63 4.02 -3.92
C LEU A 38 2.96 3.76 -5.27
N GLU A 39 3.76 3.37 -6.26
CA GLU A 39 3.31 3.14 -7.63
C GLU A 39 2.24 2.05 -7.70
N LEU A 40 1.48 2.03 -8.80
CA LEU A 40 0.48 1.00 -9.04
C LEU A 40 1.14 -0.37 -9.16
N HIS A 41 0.71 -1.30 -8.32
CA HIS A 41 1.17 -2.68 -8.31
C HIS A 41 0.03 -3.63 -7.88
N GLU A 42 0.27 -4.92 -8.06
CA GLU A 42 -0.53 -5.99 -7.50
C GLU A 42 0.33 -6.74 -6.46
N ASP A 43 -0.27 -7.15 -5.35
CA ASP A 43 0.46 -7.91 -4.34
C ASP A 43 0.67 -9.37 -4.76
N ASP A 44 1.88 -9.88 -4.53
CA ASP A 44 2.22 -11.30 -4.69
C ASP A 44 1.81 -12.10 -3.44
N GLY A 45 0.51 -12.36 -3.33
CA GLY A 45 -0.13 -13.12 -2.25
C GLY A 45 -1.48 -13.71 -2.64
N MET A 46 -2.09 -14.51 -1.77
CA MET A 46 -3.49 -14.92 -1.96
C MET A 46 -4.41 -13.73 -1.69
N PHE A 47 -4.27 -13.14 -0.50
CA PHE A 47 -5.04 -11.99 -0.04
C PHE A 47 -4.20 -11.14 0.90
N ILE A 48 -4.47 -9.84 0.93
CA ILE A 48 -4.05 -8.97 2.01
C ILE A 48 -5.27 -8.51 2.82
N VAL A 49 -5.16 -8.56 4.14
CA VAL A 49 -6.14 -7.98 5.05
C VAL A 49 -5.46 -6.88 5.84
N PHE A 50 -6.02 -5.68 5.87
CA PHE A 50 -5.39 -4.54 6.53
C PHE A 50 -6.39 -3.62 7.21
N ALA A 51 -5.91 -2.91 8.24
CA ALA A 51 -6.66 -1.85 8.89
C ALA A 51 -6.54 -0.54 8.10
N THR A 52 -7.53 0.34 8.23
CA THR A 52 -7.51 1.66 7.60
C THR A 52 -6.20 2.41 7.94
N PRO A 53 -5.40 2.84 6.94
CA PRO A 53 -4.16 3.56 7.18
C PRO A 53 -4.41 4.88 7.90
N ALA A 54 -3.45 5.30 8.73
CA ALA A 54 -3.45 6.60 9.38
C ALA A 54 -2.30 7.47 8.85
N PHE A 55 -2.53 8.79 8.80
CA PHE A 55 -1.53 9.75 8.36
C PHE A 55 -1.30 10.77 9.47
N TYR A 56 -0.05 11.22 9.63
CA TYR A 56 0.35 12.13 10.69
C TYR A 56 1.35 13.16 10.19
N LYS A 57 1.19 14.43 10.58
CA LYS A 57 2.33 15.36 10.64
C LYS A 57 3.08 15.12 11.94
N VAL A 58 4.38 14.92 11.85
CA VAL A 58 5.26 14.75 13.00
C VAL A 58 6.18 15.96 13.09
N SER A 59 6.10 16.73 14.17
CA SER A 59 7.03 17.84 14.45
C SER A 59 8.12 17.39 15.41
N SER A 60 9.33 17.89 15.19
CA SER A 60 10.50 17.66 16.05
C SER A 60 11.06 18.96 16.66
N ASP A 61 10.27 20.03 16.72
CA ASP A 61 10.71 21.36 17.19
C ASP A 61 10.96 21.47 18.70
N GLY A 62 10.67 20.40 19.46
CA GLY A 62 10.80 20.36 20.91
C GLY A 62 11.47 19.08 21.40
N PRO A 63 11.61 18.92 22.74
CA PRO A 63 12.26 17.76 23.35
C PRO A 63 11.51 16.43 23.13
N LYS A 64 10.27 16.48 22.61
CA LYS A 64 9.45 15.33 22.26
C LYS A 64 8.79 15.55 20.91
N SER A 65 8.74 14.51 20.10
CA SER A 65 7.98 14.53 18.85
C SER A 65 6.49 14.61 19.13
N THR A 66 5.77 15.47 18.40
CA THR A 66 4.31 15.56 18.44
C THR A 66 3.72 14.95 17.17
N PHE A 67 2.54 14.34 17.29
CA PHE A 67 1.82 13.70 16.18
C PHE A 67 0.47 14.38 15.99
N GLU A 68 0.26 14.99 14.83
CA GLU A 68 -1.00 15.60 14.43
C GLU A 68 -1.65 14.73 13.34
N PRO A 69 -2.86 14.20 13.55
CA PRO A 69 -3.52 13.36 12.56
C PRO A 69 -3.89 14.16 11.30
N VAL A 70 -3.69 13.55 10.13
CA VAL A 70 -4.04 14.10 8.83
C VAL A 70 -5.11 13.25 8.19
N SER A 71 -6.21 13.87 7.80
CA SER A 71 -7.25 13.20 7.02
C SER A 71 -6.76 12.97 5.60
N ALA A 72 -6.87 11.74 5.13
CA ALA A 72 -6.68 11.44 3.72
C ALA A 72 -7.95 11.73 2.89
N GLY A 73 -9.10 12.01 3.51
CA GLY A 73 -10.41 12.18 2.85
C GLY A 73 -11.15 13.49 3.18
N GLY A 74 -11.91 14.00 2.22
CA GLY A 74 -12.68 15.26 2.21
C GLY A 74 -13.58 15.42 0.96
N GLN A 75 -14.42 16.45 0.91
CA GLN A 75 -15.40 16.64 -0.19
C GLN A 75 -14.75 16.97 -1.55
N ASP A 76 -13.51 17.47 -1.55
CA ASP A 76 -12.70 17.77 -2.73
C ASP A 76 -11.33 17.09 -2.57
N ASP A 77 -11.34 15.77 -2.79
CA ASP A 77 -10.26 14.83 -2.55
C ASP A 77 -9.35 14.71 -3.79
N SER A 78 -8.34 15.57 -3.88
CA SER A 78 -7.24 15.39 -4.86
C SER A 78 -6.42 14.13 -4.52
N GLU A 79 -6.99 12.99 -4.88
CA GLU A 79 -6.45 11.62 -5.02
C GLU A 79 -5.64 11.00 -3.87
N SER A 80 -5.64 11.55 -2.66
CA SER A 80 -4.78 11.04 -1.57
C SER A 80 -5.21 9.65 -1.05
N GLY A 81 -4.38 8.94 -0.29
CA GLY A 81 -4.70 7.61 0.25
C GLY A 81 -4.60 6.44 -0.76
N LEU A 82 -5.37 5.38 -0.50
CA LEU A 82 -5.41 4.18 -1.35
C LEU A 82 -6.13 4.49 -2.67
N ILE A 83 -5.50 4.17 -3.79
CA ILE A 83 -6.08 4.28 -5.13
C ILE A 83 -6.14 2.88 -5.73
N ILE A 84 -7.28 2.50 -6.29
CA ILE A 84 -7.47 1.24 -7.01
C ILE A 84 -7.65 1.55 -8.49
N GLN A 85 -6.91 0.86 -9.35
CA GLN A 85 -7.15 0.88 -10.78
C GLN A 85 -8.03 -0.31 -11.18
N ARG A 86 -9.16 -0.03 -11.81
CA ARG A 86 -10.06 -1.05 -12.35
C ARG A 86 -9.58 -1.52 -13.72
N ARG A 87 -10.16 -2.62 -14.20
CA ARG A 87 -9.80 -3.24 -15.50
C ARG A 87 -10.00 -2.33 -16.70
N ASP A 88 -10.93 -1.37 -16.62
CA ASP A 88 -11.16 -0.36 -17.65
C ASP A 88 -10.13 0.78 -17.62
N GLY A 89 -9.13 0.68 -16.74
CA GLY A 89 -8.12 1.70 -16.52
C GLY A 89 -8.56 2.81 -15.57
N GLN A 90 -9.84 2.89 -15.18
CA GLN A 90 -10.33 3.94 -14.31
C GLN A 90 -9.77 3.76 -12.89
N ARG A 91 -9.27 4.86 -12.32
CA ARG A 91 -8.85 4.94 -10.93
C ARG A 91 -10.04 5.32 -10.04
N VAL A 92 -10.16 4.63 -8.91
CA VAL A 92 -11.19 4.89 -7.89
C VAL A 92 -10.56 4.94 -6.51
N ARG A 93 -11.20 5.68 -5.59
CA ARG A 93 -10.85 5.67 -4.18
C ARG A 93 -11.87 4.87 -3.38
N PRO A 94 -11.47 3.81 -2.67
CA PRO A 94 -12.34 3.16 -1.71
C PRO A 94 -12.50 4.06 -0.48
N VAL A 95 -13.71 4.07 0.08
CA VAL A 95 -13.98 4.71 1.37
C VAL A 95 -13.61 3.72 2.47
N LEU A 96 -12.46 3.93 3.10
CA LEU A 96 -11.98 3.11 4.22
C LEU A 96 -12.45 3.73 5.53
N LYS A 97 -13.29 3.01 6.27
CA LYS A 97 -13.84 3.51 7.54
C LYS A 97 -12.92 3.12 8.71
N PRO A 98 -12.86 3.94 9.78
CA PRO A 98 -12.29 3.49 11.05
C PRO A 98 -12.93 2.17 11.51
N ASP A 99 -12.17 1.36 12.23
CA ASP A 99 -12.61 0.08 12.81
C ASP A 99 -13.11 -0.97 11.79
N GLN A 100 -12.80 -0.79 10.52
CA GLN A 100 -13.04 -1.80 9.48
C GLN A 100 -11.72 -2.39 8.98
N VAL A 101 -11.80 -3.66 8.59
CA VAL A 101 -10.73 -4.34 7.86
C VAL A 101 -11.07 -4.38 6.38
N THR A 102 -10.07 -4.11 5.56
CA THR A 102 -10.18 -4.20 4.10
C THR A 102 -9.47 -5.46 3.64
N LEU A 103 -10.08 -6.19 2.72
CA LEU A 103 -9.50 -7.36 2.07
C LEU A 103 -9.29 -7.06 0.59
N MET A 104 -8.07 -7.27 0.09
CA MET A 104 -7.76 -7.22 -1.35
C MET A 104 -7.18 -8.55 -1.80
N VAL A 105 -7.51 -8.93 -3.03
CA VAL A 105 -7.04 -10.17 -3.66
C VAL A 105 -5.68 -9.92 -4.30
N GLY A 106 -4.72 -10.82 -4.09
CA GLY A 106 -3.41 -10.76 -4.72
C GLY A 106 -3.30 -11.70 -5.92
N THR A 107 -2.18 -11.61 -6.65
CA THR A 107 -1.97 -12.40 -7.89
C THR A 107 -1.91 -13.91 -7.62
N GLY A 108 -1.53 -14.30 -6.41
CA GLY A 108 -1.41 -15.69 -5.98
C GLY A 108 -2.72 -16.46 -5.99
N TYR A 109 -3.86 -15.79 -5.78
CA TYR A 109 -5.17 -16.44 -5.73
C TYR A 109 -5.46 -17.26 -7.00
N ASN A 110 -5.25 -16.66 -8.17
CA ASN A 110 -5.47 -17.34 -9.46
C ASN A 110 -4.24 -18.10 -9.97
N ARG A 111 -3.04 -17.76 -9.47
CA ARG A 111 -1.77 -18.34 -9.97
C ARG A 111 -1.35 -19.60 -9.24
N TRP A 112 -1.73 -19.74 -7.97
CA TRP A 112 -1.18 -20.77 -7.10
C TRP A 112 -2.17 -21.92 -6.84
N VAL A 113 -3.47 -21.66 -6.81
CA VAL A 113 -4.51 -22.67 -6.53
C VAL A 113 -5.58 -22.67 -7.63
N ALA A 114 -6.19 -23.84 -7.86
CA ALA A 114 -7.37 -23.94 -8.73
C ALA A 114 -8.63 -23.76 -7.87
N THR A 115 -9.38 -22.70 -8.16
CA THR A 115 -10.68 -22.40 -7.57
C THR A 115 -11.74 -22.41 -8.66
N SER A 116 -12.99 -22.69 -8.31
CA SER A 116 -14.11 -22.62 -9.26
C SER A 116 -14.29 -21.21 -9.82
N GLU A 117 -14.09 -20.20 -8.98
CA GLU A 117 -14.19 -18.78 -9.33
C GLU A 117 -12.81 -18.14 -9.40
N GLN A 118 -12.61 -17.28 -10.40
CA GLN A 118 -11.42 -16.47 -10.55
C GLN A 118 -11.69 -15.07 -9.98
N LEU A 119 -10.90 -14.66 -9.00
CA LEU A 119 -11.00 -13.32 -8.40
C LEU A 119 -9.81 -12.48 -8.89
N PRO A 120 -10.02 -11.35 -9.60
CA PRO A 120 -8.91 -10.55 -10.09
C PRO A 120 -8.06 -10.00 -8.95
N ALA A 121 -6.75 -9.97 -9.15
CA ALA A 121 -5.87 -9.22 -8.28
C ALA A 121 -6.23 -7.72 -8.32
N VAL A 122 -6.04 -7.04 -7.19
CA VAL A 122 -6.37 -5.62 -7.07
C VAL A 122 -5.12 -4.80 -7.40
N MET A 123 -5.12 -4.17 -8.57
CA MET A 123 -4.12 -3.16 -8.94
C MET A 123 -4.35 -1.91 -8.08
N HIS A 124 -3.35 -1.52 -7.30
CA HIS A 124 -3.48 -0.41 -6.37
C HIS A 124 -2.17 0.34 -6.14
N GLY A 125 -2.30 1.59 -5.70
CA GLY A 125 -1.19 2.47 -5.36
C GLY A 125 -1.58 3.35 -4.18
N VAL A 126 -0.63 4.13 -3.69
CA VAL A 126 -0.87 5.05 -2.57
C VAL A 126 -0.35 6.43 -2.92
N ARG A 127 -1.18 7.43 -2.64
CA ARG A 127 -0.79 8.84 -2.68
C ARG A 127 -0.78 9.42 -1.27
N MET A 128 0.25 10.15 -0.89
CA MET A 128 0.26 10.84 0.40
C MET A 128 -0.62 12.10 0.34
N PRO A 129 -1.28 12.49 1.44
CA PRO A 129 -2.00 13.76 1.53
C PRO A 129 -1.12 14.96 1.16
N ALA A 130 -1.63 15.82 0.28
CA ALA A 130 -0.99 17.09 -0.06
C ALA A 130 -1.22 18.12 1.05
N VAL A 131 -0.43 18.04 2.12
CA VAL A 131 -0.47 18.98 3.25
C VAL A 131 0.83 19.75 3.38
N GLU A 132 0.72 21.05 3.68
CA GLU A 132 1.89 21.89 3.97
C GLU A 132 2.59 21.41 5.25
N THR A 133 3.92 21.38 5.19
CA THR A 133 4.82 21.01 6.28
C THR A 133 5.91 22.07 6.41
N THR A 134 6.30 22.40 7.63
CA THR A 134 7.51 23.20 7.90
C THR A 134 8.78 22.35 7.70
N GLU A 135 9.96 22.97 7.74
CA GLU A 135 11.25 22.24 7.61
C GLU A 135 11.48 21.22 8.75
N SER A 136 10.86 21.44 9.90
CA SER A 136 10.93 20.60 11.09
C SER A 136 9.81 19.56 11.18
N GLN A 137 8.90 19.58 10.20
CA GLN A 137 7.77 18.67 10.11
C GLN A 137 7.95 17.66 8.99
N ARG A 138 7.48 16.44 9.26
CA ARG A 138 7.42 15.35 8.28
C ARG A 138 6.03 14.76 8.21
N LEU A 139 5.65 14.28 7.04
CA LEU A 139 4.37 13.59 6.85
C LEU A 139 4.61 12.08 6.85
N LEU A 140 3.96 11.38 7.77
CA LEU A 140 4.10 9.95 8.00
C LEU A 140 2.79 9.24 7.68
N ARG A 141 2.87 8.09 7.00
CA ARG A 141 1.79 7.12 6.89
C ARG A 141 2.12 5.91 7.76
N ALA A 142 1.21 5.57 8.67
CA ALA A 142 1.24 4.33 9.44
C ALA A 142 0.21 3.35 8.87
N TRP A 143 0.65 2.13 8.59
CA TRP A 143 -0.22 1.10 8.04
C TRP A 143 0.20 -0.29 8.51
N PHE A 144 -0.80 -1.11 8.81
CA PHE A 144 -0.64 -2.50 9.18
C PHE A 144 -1.54 -3.39 8.32
N GLY A 145 -0.93 -4.39 7.69
CA GLY A 145 -1.60 -5.40 6.89
C GLY A 145 -0.99 -6.78 7.10
N LYS A 146 -1.76 -7.81 6.78
CA LYS A 146 -1.31 -9.20 6.85
C LYS A 146 -1.63 -9.90 5.54
N MET A 147 -0.58 -10.38 4.90
CA MET A 147 -0.66 -11.14 3.65
C MET A 147 -0.81 -12.61 3.98
N THR A 148 -1.80 -13.25 3.35
CA THR A 148 -2.00 -14.70 3.40
C THR A 148 -1.24 -15.34 2.24
N LEU A 149 -0.37 -16.27 2.57
CA LEU A 149 0.41 -17.06 1.62
C LEU A 149 0.02 -18.55 1.72
N LEU A 150 0.47 -19.35 0.77
CA LEU A 150 0.34 -20.80 0.88
C LEU A 150 1.36 -21.36 1.88
N PRO A 151 1.07 -22.51 2.52
CA PRO A 151 2.09 -23.26 3.24
C PRO A 151 3.28 -23.59 2.33
N SER A 152 4.50 -23.60 2.87
CA SER A 152 5.72 -23.80 2.08
C SER A 152 5.75 -25.11 1.27
N TYR A 153 5.12 -26.17 1.80
CA TYR A 153 5.01 -27.48 1.16
C TYR A 153 3.87 -27.58 0.14
N GLN A 154 3.00 -26.55 0.05
CA GLN A 154 1.86 -26.60 -0.86
C GLN A 154 2.35 -26.51 -2.31
N ARG A 155 2.03 -27.53 -3.10
CA ARG A 155 2.29 -27.53 -4.53
C ARG A 155 1.33 -26.57 -5.22
N MET A 156 1.90 -25.62 -5.97
CA MET A 156 1.14 -24.65 -6.76
C MET A 156 0.74 -25.23 -8.12
N LEU A 157 -0.19 -24.58 -8.82
CA LEU A 157 -0.59 -24.94 -10.20
C LEU A 157 0.60 -25.02 -11.19
N LYS A 158 1.64 -24.21 -10.98
CA LYS A 158 2.89 -24.26 -11.77
C LYS A 158 3.78 -25.48 -11.45
N GLN A 159 3.26 -26.45 -10.71
CA GLN A 159 3.92 -27.72 -10.34
C GLN A 159 5.23 -27.55 -9.56
N MET A 160 5.39 -26.43 -8.85
CA MET A 160 6.46 -26.22 -7.87
C MET A 160 5.86 -25.95 -6.50
N ASP A 161 6.60 -26.27 -5.45
CA ASP A 161 6.17 -26.00 -4.08
C ASP A 161 6.31 -24.50 -3.78
N PHE A 162 5.36 -23.95 -3.02
CA PHE A 162 5.33 -22.52 -2.73
C PHE A 162 6.60 -22.02 -2.03
N GLY A 163 7.21 -22.82 -1.15
CA GLY A 163 8.47 -22.46 -0.51
C GLY A 163 9.63 -22.25 -1.49
N VAL A 164 9.68 -23.04 -2.57
CA VAL A 164 10.70 -22.85 -3.64
C VAL A 164 10.42 -21.56 -4.41
N HIS A 165 9.14 -21.28 -4.69
CA HIS A 165 8.73 -20.05 -5.36
C HIS A 165 9.10 -18.82 -4.54
N ALA A 166 8.68 -18.77 -3.27
CA ALA A 166 8.97 -17.67 -2.36
C ALA A 166 10.48 -17.39 -2.23
N ASN A 167 11.31 -18.44 -2.13
CA ASN A 167 12.76 -18.28 -2.09
C ASN A 167 13.37 -17.75 -3.41
N THR A 168 12.70 -17.98 -4.54
CA THR A 168 13.19 -17.53 -5.86
C THR A 168 12.77 -16.08 -6.15
N THR A 169 11.63 -15.64 -5.61
CA THR A 169 11.05 -14.32 -5.86
C THR A 169 11.28 -13.30 -4.76
N ALA A 170 11.69 -13.73 -3.56
CA ALA A 170 12.17 -12.83 -2.52
C ALA A 170 13.56 -12.28 -2.90
N ARG A 171 13.58 -11.19 -3.66
CA ARG A 171 14.76 -10.36 -3.93
C ARG A 171 14.51 -8.94 -3.46
#